data_AF-A0A3B3XTH4-F1
#
_entry.id   AF-A0A3B3XTH4-F1
#
_cell.length_a   1.000
_cell.length_b   1.000
_cell.length_c   1.000
_cell.angle_alpha   90.00
_cell.angle_beta   90.00
_cell.angle_gamma   90.00
#
_symmetry.space_group_name_H-M   'P 1'
#
loop_
_entity.id
_entity.type
_entity.pdbx_description
1 polymer ?
#
loop_
_entity_poly.entity_id
_entity_poly.type
_entity_poly.pdbx_seq_one_letter_code
_entity_poly.pdbx_strand_id
1 'polypeptide(L)'
;MMEDFGSALEKNVADLTVMDVYDIAAVVGQEFERIIDQYGCEALSRLMPKVVRVLEILEVMVSRSSMSPDIEELRLELDRLRLERIDRLEKEKKHRQELERVEDVWRGEAQDLLSQIAQLQEENKNLLSNMSLKDSVNEEDLQRHEGMTEREKQVMMKLKEVVDKQRDEIRAKDRELTLKNEDVEALQQQQSRLMKINHDLRHKISVVEAQGKALIGQKVELEAGAQAQAQEVCALRQEVTRLRERLHGEPTAQRPEELLVPQPPSPAEEAMCEEESGGVDPKDPNRPRFTLQELRDVLHERNELKAKVFLLQEELTYYKSDEVDDDIATPSPSPSPELRTRSRSSAQPESGIKRLIFTAIMPMVAAGLIPDDPTLQPIRRLMSLV
;
A
#
# COMPACT_ATOMS: atom_id res chain seq x y z
N MET A 1 -45.82 24.37 26.58
CA MET A 1 -45.21 23.57 25.50
C MET A 1 -45.69 22.15 25.67
N MET A 2 -46.91 21.89 25.23
CA MET A 2 -47.51 20.56 25.12
C MET A 2 -48.04 20.55 23.70
N GLU A 3 -47.37 19.84 22.79
CA GLU A 3 -47.86 19.51 21.44
C GLU A 3 -46.66 18.98 20.64
N ASP A 4 -46.40 17.66 20.72
CA ASP A 4 -45.94 16.88 19.55
C ASP A 4 -45.97 15.35 19.77
N PHE A 5 -46.26 14.88 20.99
CA PHE A 5 -46.23 13.44 21.32
C PHE A 5 -47.22 12.57 20.52
N GLY A 6 -48.21 13.15 19.84
CA GLY A 6 -49.14 12.42 18.96
C GLY A 6 -48.52 11.94 17.64
N SER A 7 -47.40 12.53 17.21
CA SER A 7 -46.75 12.25 15.92
C SER A 7 -46.27 10.80 15.79
N ALA A 8 -45.82 10.18 16.89
CA ALA A 8 -45.31 8.81 16.88
C ALA A 8 -46.38 7.75 16.59
N LEU A 9 -47.64 7.98 16.99
CA LEU A 9 -48.76 7.06 16.76
C LEU A 9 -49.24 7.06 15.29
N GLU A 10 -48.94 8.11 14.54
CA GLU A 10 -49.33 8.27 13.13
C GLU A 10 -48.26 7.74 12.15
N LYS A 11 -47.07 7.35 12.66
CA LYS A 11 -45.98 6.80 11.84
C LYS A 11 -46.31 5.41 11.31
N ASN A 12 -45.78 5.11 10.12
CA ASN A 12 -45.84 3.75 9.58
C ASN A 12 -45.08 2.78 10.48
N VAL A 13 -45.64 1.59 10.68
CA VAL A 13 -45.08 0.55 11.56
C VAL A 13 -43.65 0.16 11.14
N ALA A 14 -43.34 0.20 9.85
CA ALA A 14 -42.02 -0.15 9.31
C ALA A 14 -40.94 0.91 9.62
N ASP A 15 -41.34 2.14 9.92
CA ASP A 15 -40.45 3.28 10.12
C ASP A 15 -40.36 3.69 11.60
N LEU A 16 -41.01 2.94 12.50
CA LEU A 16 -40.94 3.17 13.94
C LEU A 16 -39.50 3.01 14.42
N THR A 17 -39.05 3.96 15.23
CA THR A 17 -37.78 3.89 15.96
C THR A 17 -38.02 3.58 17.43
N VAL A 18 -36.96 3.18 18.13
CA VAL A 18 -37.02 2.92 19.58
C VAL A 18 -37.54 4.16 20.33
N MET A 19 -37.15 5.36 19.89
CA MET A 19 -37.63 6.62 20.49
C MET A 19 -39.13 6.84 20.31
N ASP A 20 -39.68 6.45 19.16
CA ASP A 20 -41.13 6.53 18.93
C ASP A 20 -41.91 5.63 19.90
N VAL A 21 -41.35 4.47 20.29
CA VAL A 21 -41.98 3.59 21.29
C VAL A 21 -42.00 4.23 22.67
N TYR A 22 -40.94 4.96 23.06
CA TYR A 22 -40.90 5.73 24.30
C TYR A 22 -41.89 6.90 24.29
N ASP A 23 -42.02 7.60 23.16
CA ASP A 23 -43.01 8.68 23.01
C ASP A 23 -44.45 8.14 23.09
N ILE A 24 -44.73 7.00 22.46
CA ILE A 24 -46.02 6.28 22.58
C ILE A 24 -46.28 5.89 24.04
N ALA A 25 -45.28 5.35 24.73
CA ALA A 25 -45.39 4.98 26.14
C ALA A 25 -45.71 6.18 27.03
N ALA A 26 -45.14 7.35 26.73
CA ALA A 26 -45.41 8.59 27.45
C ALA A 26 -46.86 9.07 27.25
N VAL A 27 -47.39 9.02 26.02
CA VAL A 27 -48.80 9.36 25.74
C VAL A 27 -49.74 8.40 26.46
N VAL A 28 -49.48 7.09 26.35
CA VAL A 28 -50.28 6.05 27.02
C VAL A 28 -50.22 6.22 28.55
N GLY A 29 -49.06 6.58 29.10
CA GLY A 29 -48.88 6.90 30.51
C GLY A 29 -49.71 8.09 30.99
N GLN A 30 -49.78 9.16 30.19
CA GLN A 30 -50.61 10.34 30.49
C GLN A 30 -52.12 10.00 30.48
N GLU A 31 -52.58 9.12 29.59
CA GLU A 31 -53.97 8.64 29.60
C GLU A 31 -54.25 7.81 30.86
N PHE A 32 -53.31 6.96 31.28
CA PHE A 32 -53.45 6.20 32.52
C PHE A 32 -53.47 7.10 33.77
N GLU A 33 -52.65 8.14 33.82
CA GLU A 33 -52.65 9.11 34.91
C GLU A 33 -54.02 9.78 35.06
N ARG A 34 -54.63 10.22 33.95
CA ARG A 34 -55.99 10.79 33.96
C ARG A 34 -57.08 9.82 34.43
N ILE A 35 -56.94 8.53 34.13
CA ILE A 35 -57.87 7.50 34.60
C ILE A 35 -57.67 7.23 36.10
N ILE A 36 -56.42 7.21 36.57
CA ILE A 36 -56.08 7.04 37.99
C ILE A 36 -56.68 8.19 38.80
N ASP A 37 -56.56 9.43 38.32
CA ASP A 37 -57.09 10.62 38.99
C ASP A 37 -58.63 10.58 39.15
N GLN A 38 -59.35 9.97 38.21
CA GLN A 38 -60.82 9.91 38.24
C GLN A 38 -61.38 8.67 38.94
N TYR A 39 -60.73 7.52 38.82
CA TYR A 39 -61.28 6.21 39.23
C TYR A 39 -60.40 5.45 40.24
N GLY A 40 -59.23 6.00 40.59
CA GLY A 40 -58.27 5.38 41.51
C GLY A 40 -57.41 4.28 40.86
N CYS A 41 -56.26 3.99 41.48
CA CYS A 41 -55.25 3.06 40.95
C CYS A 41 -55.74 1.61 40.77
N GLU A 42 -56.74 1.19 41.56
CA GLU A 42 -57.28 -0.18 41.53
C GLU A 42 -57.84 -0.56 40.15
N ALA A 43 -58.39 0.42 39.41
CA ALA A 43 -58.97 0.22 38.08
C ALA A 43 -57.94 -0.23 37.03
N LEU A 44 -56.68 0.16 37.17
CA LEU A 44 -55.60 -0.08 36.20
C LEU A 44 -54.57 -1.13 36.65
N SER A 45 -54.62 -1.54 37.92
CA SER A 45 -53.69 -2.48 38.56
C SER A 45 -53.41 -3.77 37.75
N ARG A 46 -54.41 -4.31 37.05
CA ARG A 46 -54.28 -5.53 36.21
C ARG A 46 -53.94 -5.27 34.74
N LEU A 47 -54.20 -4.06 34.24
CA LEU A 47 -54.01 -3.69 32.84
C LEU A 47 -52.60 -3.12 32.61
N MET A 48 -52.10 -2.31 33.54
CA MET A 48 -50.80 -1.63 33.45
C MET A 48 -49.66 -2.61 33.13
N PRO A 49 -49.49 -3.76 33.83
CA PRO A 49 -48.39 -4.68 33.53
C PRO A 49 -48.49 -5.31 32.13
N LYS A 50 -49.72 -5.47 31.59
CA LYS A 50 -49.92 -6.01 30.25
C LYS A 50 -49.56 -5.01 29.17
N VAL A 51 -49.87 -3.73 29.39
CA VAL A 51 -49.53 -2.66 28.45
C VAL A 51 -48.04 -2.38 28.45
N VAL A 52 -47.41 -2.36 29.63
CA VAL A 52 -45.94 -2.34 29.74
C VAL A 52 -45.33 -3.51 28.97
N ARG A 53 -45.85 -4.73 29.14
CA ARG A 53 -45.35 -5.89 28.41
C ARG A 53 -45.48 -5.78 26.89
N VAL A 54 -46.58 -5.20 26.40
CA VAL A 54 -46.78 -4.97 24.95
C VAL A 54 -45.78 -3.94 24.42
N LEU A 55 -45.54 -2.85 25.18
CA LEU A 55 -44.56 -1.83 24.82
C LEU A 55 -43.13 -2.37 24.84
N GLU A 56 -42.77 -3.22 25.81
CA GLU A 56 -41.48 -3.94 25.84
C GLU A 56 -41.30 -4.83 24.60
N ILE A 57 -42.33 -5.59 24.21
CA ILE A 57 -42.26 -6.44 23.01
C ILE A 57 -42.07 -5.58 21.76
N LEU A 58 -42.80 -4.46 21.66
CA LEU A 58 -42.70 -3.53 20.55
C LEU A 58 -41.30 -2.91 20.46
N GLU A 59 -40.73 -2.48 21.59
CA GLU A 59 -39.36 -1.95 21.67
C GLU A 59 -38.33 -2.97 21.15
N VAL A 60 -38.44 -4.23 21.59
CA VAL A 60 -37.52 -5.30 21.13
C VAL A 60 -37.68 -5.57 19.63
N MET A 61 -38.90 -5.57 19.11
CA MET A 61 -39.13 -5.77 17.67
C MET A 61 -38.55 -4.63 16.84
N VAL A 62 -38.77 -3.39 17.24
CA VAL A 62 -38.25 -2.18 16.58
C VAL A 62 -36.73 -2.09 16.67
N SER A 63 -36.15 -2.48 17.81
CA SER A 63 -34.70 -2.54 18.00
C SER A 63 -34.04 -3.58 17.09
N ARG A 64 -34.73 -4.69 16.79
CA ARG A 64 -34.20 -5.72 15.89
C ARG A 64 -34.35 -5.37 14.42
N SER A 65 -35.36 -4.57 14.05
CA SER A 65 -35.51 -4.10 12.67
C SER A 65 -34.51 -3.00 12.29
N SER A 66 -34.13 -2.13 13.23
CA SER A 66 -33.03 -1.17 13.01
C SER A 66 -31.67 -1.86 12.95
N MET A 67 -31.51 -2.98 13.67
CA MET A 67 -30.34 -3.85 13.64
C MET A 67 -30.51 -5.00 12.64
N SER A 68 -31.01 -4.73 11.43
CA SER A 68 -31.08 -5.71 10.35
C SER A 68 -29.86 -5.55 9.42
N PRO A 69 -28.64 -5.95 9.85
CA PRO A 69 -27.41 -5.74 9.09
C PRO A 69 -27.47 -6.43 7.72
N ASP A 70 -28.21 -7.54 7.60
CA ASP A 70 -28.38 -8.30 6.36
C ASP A 70 -28.92 -7.44 5.21
N ILE A 71 -29.84 -6.50 5.49
CA ILE A 71 -30.42 -5.64 4.46
C ILE A 71 -29.41 -4.57 4.02
N GLU A 72 -28.64 -4.02 4.95
CA GLU A 72 -27.59 -3.04 4.65
C GLU A 72 -26.42 -3.71 3.91
N GLU A 73 -26.02 -4.90 4.33
CA GLU A 73 -24.98 -5.71 3.69
C GLU A 73 -25.39 -6.09 2.26
N LEU A 74 -26.63 -6.55 2.05
CA LEU A 74 -27.14 -6.84 0.70
C LEU A 74 -27.22 -5.59 -0.17
N ARG A 75 -27.53 -4.41 0.40
CA ARG A 75 -27.51 -3.13 -0.33
C ARG A 75 -26.09 -2.75 -0.75
N LEU A 76 -25.12 -2.83 0.17
CA LEU A 76 -23.72 -2.57 -0.12
C LEU A 76 -23.17 -3.54 -1.16
N GLU A 77 -23.51 -4.82 -1.07
CA GLU A 77 -23.11 -5.84 -2.03
C GLU A 77 -23.75 -5.62 -3.40
N LEU A 78 -25.02 -5.21 -3.46
CA LEU A 78 -25.67 -4.82 -4.70
C LEU A 78 -24.97 -3.63 -5.37
N ASP A 79 -24.57 -2.62 -4.59
CA ASP A 79 -23.86 -1.46 -5.12
C ASP A 79 -22.43 -1.80 -5.56
N ARG A 80 -21.74 -2.67 -4.81
CA ARG A 80 -20.45 -3.26 -5.20
C ARG A 80 -20.56 -4.00 -6.54
N LEU A 81 -21.55 -4.88 -6.69
CA LEU A 81 -21.79 -5.63 -7.92
C LEU A 81 -22.18 -4.73 -9.11
N ARG A 82 -22.90 -3.64 -8.86
CA ARG A 82 -23.20 -2.62 -9.89
C ARG A 82 -21.94 -1.94 -10.38
N LEU A 83 -21.05 -1.52 -9.48
CA LEU A 83 -19.76 -0.93 -9.84
C LEU A 83 -18.88 -1.92 -10.61
N GLU A 84 -18.78 -3.17 -10.15
CA GLU A 84 -18.04 -4.20 -10.87
C GLU A 84 -18.61 -4.50 -12.27
N ARG A 85 -19.94 -4.41 -12.44
CA ARG A 85 -20.57 -4.56 -13.75
C ARG A 85 -20.19 -3.41 -14.68
N ILE A 86 -20.22 -2.18 -14.18
CA ILE A 86 -19.85 -0.98 -14.94
C ILE A 86 -18.38 -1.05 -15.35
N ASP A 87 -17.48 -1.34 -14.41
CA ASP A 87 -16.03 -1.46 -14.67
C ASP A 87 -15.72 -2.57 -15.71
N ARG A 88 -16.41 -3.72 -15.62
CA ARG A 88 -16.30 -4.78 -16.64
C ARG A 88 -16.72 -4.31 -18.02
N LEU A 89 -17.87 -3.65 -18.13
CA LEU A 89 -18.37 -3.12 -19.41
C LEU A 89 -17.43 -2.06 -19.99
N GLU A 90 -16.83 -1.21 -19.15
CA GLU A 90 -15.84 -0.22 -19.58
C GLU A 90 -14.55 -0.88 -20.08
N LYS A 91 -14.06 -1.92 -19.39
CA LYS A 91 -12.90 -2.71 -19.83
C LYS A 91 -13.16 -3.41 -21.16
N GLU A 92 -14.31 -4.04 -21.31
CA GLU A 92 -14.72 -4.68 -22.57
C GLU A 92 -14.82 -3.66 -23.71
N LYS A 93 -15.37 -2.47 -23.44
CA LYS A 93 -15.43 -1.39 -24.42
C LYS A 93 -14.04 -0.90 -24.82
N LYS A 94 -13.13 -0.71 -23.86
CA LYS A 94 -11.73 -0.31 -24.13
C LYS A 94 -11.02 -1.37 -24.96
N HIS A 95 -11.13 -2.64 -24.57
CA HIS A 95 -10.52 -3.74 -25.31
C HIS A 95 -11.06 -3.85 -26.73
N ARG A 96 -12.38 -3.68 -26.93
CA ARG A 96 -12.98 -3.65 -28.26
C ARG A 96 -12.43 -2.52 -29.13
N GLN A 97 -12.29 -1.32 -28.56
CA GLN A 97 -11.72 -0.17 -29.27
C GLN A 97 -10.22 -0.35 -29.57
N GLU A 98 -9.48 -1.05 -28.71
CA GLU A 98 -8.09 -1.39 -28.97
C GLU A 98 -7.97 -2.40 -30.11
N LEU A 99 -8.84 -3.42 -30.11
CA LEU A 99 -8.90 -4.42 -31.18
C LEU A 99 -9.25 -3.76 -32.53
N GLU A 100 -10.25 -2.87 -32.56
CA GLU A 100 -10.63 -2.11 -33.76
C GLU A 100 -9.45 -1.29 -34.29
N ARG A 101 -8.69 -0.60 -33.41
CA ARG A 101 -7.49 0.12 -33.81
C ARG A 101 -6.40 -0.78 -34.39
N VAL A 102 -6.18 -1.94 -33.78
CA VAL A 102 -5.21 -2.93 -34.28
C VAL A 102 -5.65 -3.46 -35.65
N GLU A 103 -6.93 -3.75 -35.82
CA GLU A 103 -7.49 -4.16 -37.12
C GLU A 103 -7.33 -3.08 -38.19
N ASP A 104 -7.57 -1.81 -37.87
CA ASP A 104 -7.40 -0.69 -38.80
C ASP A 104 -5.94 -0.51 -39.23
N VAL A 105 -5.00 -0.57 -38.29
CA VAL A 105 -3.56 -0.52 -38.58
C VAL A 105 -3.17 -1.70 -39.47
N TRP A 106 -3.62 -2.91 -39.13
CA TRP A 106 -3.31 -4.10 -39.91
C TRP A 106 -3.89 -4.04 -41.33
N ARG A 107 -5.11 -3.51 -41.50
CA ARG A 107 -5.70 -3.25 -42.83
C ARG A 107 -4.88 -2.24 -43.63
N GLY A 108 -4.41 -1.17 -42.98
CA GLY A 108 -3.52 -0.18 -43.58
C GLY A 108 -2.22 -0.81 -44.08
N GLU A 109 -1.52 -1.53 -43.20
CA GLU A 109 -0.27 -2.23 -43.55
C GLU A 109 -0.46 -3.25 -44.67
N ALA A 110 -1.54 -4.03 -44.62
CA ALA A 110 -1.87 -4.98 -45.69
C ALA A 110 -2.10 -4.27 -47.03
N GLN A 111 -2.78 -3.13 -47.04
CA GLN A 111 -3.03 -2.34 -48.23
C GLN A 111 -1.75 -1.70 -48.78
N ASP A 112 -0.86 -1.22 -47.90
CA ASP A 112 0.44 -0.68 -48.29
C ASP A 112 1.33 -1.74 -48.92
N LEU A 113 1.36 -2.95 -48.33
CA LEU A 113 2.09 -4.09 -48.90
C LEU A 113 1.52 -4.50 -50.25
N LEU A 114 0.20 -4.56 -50.41
CA LEU A 114 -0.43 -4.84 -51.70
C LEU A 114 -0.07 -3.76 -52.74
N SER A 115 -0.03 -2.50 -52.33
CA SER A 115 0.35 -1.39 -53.21
C SER A 115 1.82 -1.47 -53.63
N GLN A 116 2.72 -1.83 -52.71
CA GLN A 116 4.13 -2.08 -53.00
C GLN A 116 4.32 -3.27 -53.95
N ILE A 117 3.60 -4.37 -53.73
CA ILE A 117 3.62 -5.53 -54.62
C ILE A 117 3.16 -5.12 -56.03
N ALA A 118 2.08 -4.35 -56.14
CA ALA A 118 1.58 -3.87 -57.43
C ALA A 118 2.59 -2.96 -58.14
N GLN A 119 3.23 -2.04 -57.42
CA GLN A 119 4.30 -1.19 -57.97
C GLN A 119 5.49 -2.01 -58.45
N LEU A 120 5.98 -2.95 -57.64
CA LEU A 120 7.08 -3.84 -58.01
C LEU A 120 6.72 -4.76 -59.19
N GLN A 121 5.48 -5.21 -59.28
CA GLN A 121 5.00 -5.99 -60.43
C GLN A 121 5.00 -5.16 -61.71
N GLU A 122 4.57 -3.89 -61.64
CA GLU A 122 4.59 -2.98 -62.78
C GLU A 122 6.02 -2.59 -63.17
N GLU A 123 6.90 -2.31 -62.21
CA GLU A 123 8.33 -2.08 -62.45
C GLU A 123 9.00 -3.29 -63.09
N ASN A 124 8.76 -4.51 -62.58
CA ASN A 124 9.29 -5.73 -63.17
C ASN A 124 8.80 -5.93 -64.61
N LYS A 125 7.52 -5.67 -64.88
CA LYS A 125 6.95 -5.73 -66.23
C LYS A 125 7.61 -4.70 -67.15
N ASN A 126 7.84 -3.49 -66.66
CA ASN A 126 8.52 -2.43 -67.41
C ASN A 126 10.01 -2.72 -67.63
N LEU A 127 10.69 -3.33 -66.67
CA LEU A 127 12.07 -3.78 -66.84
C LEU A 127 12.16 -4.94 -67.83
N LEU A 128 11.23 -5.89 -67.80
CA LEU A 128 11.15 -6.98 -68.77
C LEU A 128 10.88 -6.46 -70.20
N SER A 129 9.95 -5.51 -70.37
CA SER A 129 9.69 -4.89 -71.67
C SER A 129 10.89 -4.08 -72.16
N ASN A 130 11.54 -3.31 -71.28
CA ASN A 130 12.75 -2.56 -71.61
C ASN A 130 13.95 -3.45 -71.89
N MET A 131 14.13 -4.58 -71.18
CA MET A 131 15.16 -5.57 -71.50
C MET A 131 14.89 -6.22 -72.85
N SER A 132 13.64 -6.59 -73.15
CA SER A 132 13.27 -7.10 -74.47
C SER A 132 13.52 -6.08 -75.60
N LEU A 133 13.30 -4.78 -75.35
CA LEU A 133 13.63 -3.71 -76.28
C LEU A 133 15.15 -3.49 -76.39
N LYS A 134 15.87 -3.57 -75.27
CA LYS A 134 17.31 -3.33 -75.20
C LYS A 134 18.12 -4.49 -75.78
N ASP A 135 17.66 -5.73 -75.67
CA ASP A 135 18.24 -6.88 -76.36
C ASP A 135 18.14 -6.74 -77.90
N SER A 136 17.17 -5.99 -78.41
CA SER A 136 17.08 -5.67 -79.85
C SER A 136 17.96 -4.49 -80.30
N VAL A 137 18.51 -3.69 -79.37
CA VAL A 137 19.33 -2.49 -79.62
C VAL A 137 20.81 -2.69 -79.21
N ASN A 138 21.09 -3.61 -78.30
CA ASN A 138 22.42 -3.81 -77.70
C ASN A 138 23.48 -4.36 -78.65
N GLU A 139 23.12 -5.09 -79.72
CA GLU A 139 24.11 -5.56 -80.71
C GLU A 139 24.75 -4.40 -81.48
N GLU A 140 24.06 -3.27 -81.66
CA GLU A 140 24.59 -2.10 -82.38
C GLU A 140 25.32 -1.09 -81.47
N ASP A 141 24.98 -1.00 -80.18
CA ASP A 141 25.54 -0.01 -79.26
C ASP A 141 26.80 -0.48 -78.49
N LEU A 142 27.01 -1.80 -78.32
CA LEU A 142 28.22 -2.33 -77.68
C LEU A 142 29.49 -2.00 -78.47
N GLN A 143 29.40 -1.90 -79.80
CA GLN A 143 30.52 -1.53 -80.68
C GLN A 143 30.81 -0.02 -80.67
N ARG A 144 29.90 0.83 -80.18
CA ARG A 144 30.10 2.30 -80.10
C ARG A 144 30.72 2.73 -78.77
N HIS A 145 30.65 1.91 -77.73
CA HIS A 145 31.06 2.29 -76.36
C HIS A 145 32.56 2.04 -76.07
N GLU A 146 33.36 1.53 -77.01
CA GLU A 146 34.80 1.32 -76.81
C GLU A 146 35.63 2.64 -76.77
N GLY A 147 35.01 3.79 -77.08
CA GLY A 147 35.67 5.08 -77.13
C GLY A 147 35.15 6.08 -76.10
N MET A 148 35.19 5.77 -74.80
CA MET A 148 34.86 6.76 -73.76
C MET A 148 35.80 7.97 -73.89
N THR A 149 35.24 9.13 -74.20
CA THR A 149 36.00 10.37 -74.37
C THR A 149 36.65 10.78 -73.05
N GLU A 150 37.81 11.43 -73.12
CA GLU A 150 38.59 11.82 -71.93
C GLU A 150 37.78 12.66 -70.91
N ARG A 151 36.79 13.43 -71.39
CA ARG A 151 35.86 14.18 -70.54
C ARG A 151 34.95 13.28 -69.72
N GLU A 152 34.45 12.19 -70.32
CA GLU A 152 33.60 11.22 -69.64
C GLU A 152 34.39 10.44 -68.58
N LYS A 153 35.65 10.10 -68.87
CA LYS A 153 36.56 9.53 -67.86
C LYS A 153 36.80 10.48 -66.70
N GLN A 154 36.98 11.78 -66.97
CA GLN A 154 37.18 12.80 -65.94
C GLN A 154 35.93 13.01 -65.08
N VAL A 155 34.74 12.96 -65.67
CA VAL A 155 33.45 12.99 -64.93
C VAL A 155 33.28 11.74 -64.08
N MET A 156 33.61 10.56 -64.61
CA MET A 156 33.56 9.29 -63.87
C MET A 156 34.51 9.30 -62.67
N MET A 157 35.71 9.87 -62.81
CA MET A 157 36.66 9.98 -61.71
C MET A 157 36.13 10.90 -60.60
N LYS A 158 35.54 12.05 -60.95
CA LYS A 158 34.89 12.96 -59.98
C LYS A 158 33.69 12.32 -59.28
N LEU A 159 32.85 11.60 -60.03
CA LEU A 159 31.73 10.84 -59.46
C LEU A 159 32.22 9.79 -58.47
N LYS A 160 33.29 9.05 -58.83
CA LYS A 160 33.91 8.07 -57.93
C LYS A 160 34.40 8.73 -56.64
N GLU A 161 35.08 9.88 -56.72
CA GLU A 161 35.53 10.62 -55.54
C GLU A 161 34.36 11.06 -54.64
N VAL A 162 33.26 11.54 -55.22
CA VAL A 162 32.06 11.92 -54.45
C VAL A 162 31.42 10.69 -53.80
N VAL A 163 31.31 9.58 -54.52
CA VAL A 163 30.76 8.32 -54.00
C VAL A 163 31.62 7.77 -52.86
N ASP A 164 32.95 7.81 -53.01
CA ASP A 164 33.87 7.35 -51.96
C ASP A 164 33.78 8.26 -50.72
N LYS A 165 33.65 9.58 -50.90
CA LYS A 165 33.39 10.52 -49.79
C LYS A 165 32.05 10.24 -49.09
N GLN A 166 30.98 10.03 -49.84
CA GLN A 166 29.66 9.70 -49.28
C GLN A 166 29.70 8.37 -48.52
N ARG A 167 30.45 7.37 -49.00
CA ARG A 167 30.64 6.10 -48.27
C ARG A 167 31.35 6.31 -46.95
N ASP A 168 32.39 7.12 -46.91
CA ASP A 168 33.12 7.41 -45.68
C ASP A 168 32.28 8.23 -44.70
N GLU A 169 31.45 9.15 -45.21
CA GLU A 169 30.50 9.91 -44.40
C GLU A 169 29.40 9.01 -43.80
N ILE A 170 28.85 8.08 -44.59
CA ILE A 170 27.90 7.07 -44.10
C ILE A 170 28.54 6.24 -42.98
N ARG A 171 29.77 5.74 -43.18
CA ARG A 171 30.49 4.98 -42.15
C ARG A 171 30.80 5.80 -40.89
N ALA A 172 31.02 7.10 -41.02
CA ALA A 172 31.20 7.99 -39.87
C ALA A 172 29.88 8.17 -39.12
N LYS A 173 28.77 8.39 -39.84
CA LYS A 173 27.43 8.51 -39.26
C LYS A 173 26.95 7.22 -38.62
N ASP A 174 27.23 6.06 -39.20
CA ASP A 174 26.92 4.76 -38.60
C ASP A 174 27.63 4.58 -37.25
N ARG A 175 28.92 4.97 -37.16
CA ARG A 175 29.68 4.93 -35.90
C ARG A 175 29.14 5.92 -34.86
N GLU A 176 28.69 7.09 -35.29
CA GLU A 176 28.04 8.07 -34.40
C GLU A 176 26.71 7.51 -33.87
N LEU A 177 25.91 6.88 -34.73
CA LEU A 177 24.66 6.24 -34.35
C LEU A 177 24.87 5.08 -33.36
N THR A 178 25.90 4.25 -33.56
CA THR A 178 26.20 3.16 -32.61
C THR A 178 26.54 3.70 -31.22
N LEU A 179 27.37 4.75 -31.14
CA LEU A 179 27.71 5.38 -29.85
C LEU A 179 26.46 6.00 -29.19
N LYS A 180 25.60 6.65 -29.97
CA LYS A 180 24.34 7.20 -29.46
C LYS A 180 23.38 6.12 -28.97
N ASN A 181 23.35 4.96 -29.63
CA ASN A 181 22.55 3.83 -29.17
C ASN A 181 23.10 3.27 -27.85
N GLU A 182 24.42 3.14 -27.69
CA GLU A 182 25.05 2.73 -26.44
C GLU A 182 24.70 3.70 -25.28
N ASP A 183 24.73 5.02 -25.53
CA ASP A 183 24.30 6.03 -24.55
C ASP A 183 22.82 5.86 -24.17
N VAL A 184 21.94 5.63 -25.15
CA VAL A 184 20.51 5.41 -24.92
C VAL A 184 20.26 4.14 -24.11
N GLU A 185 20.96 3.04 -24.41
CA GLU A 185 20.87 1.79 -23.66
C GLU A 185 21.34 1.98 -22.20
N ALA A 186 22.44 2.71 -21.98
CA ALA A 186 22.92 3.03 -20.64
C ALA A 186 21.89 3.86 -19.84
N LEU A 187 21.29 4.87 -20.47
CA LEU A 187 20.23 5.68 -19.85
C LEU A 187 18.97 4.85 -19.55
N GLN A 188 18.57 3.94 -20.44
CA GLN A 188 17.45 3.03 -20.20
C GLN A 188 17.71 2.08 -19.02
N GLN A 189 18.95 1.60 -18.87
CA GLN A 189 19.33 0.79 -17.71
C GLN A 189 19.26 1.60 -16.41
N GLN A 190 19.75 2.85 -16.41
CA GLN A 190 19.65 3.74 -15.25
C GLN A 190 18.19 4.04 -14.89
N GLN A 191 17.36 4.33 -15.89
CA GLN A 191 15.93 4.55 -15.70
C GLN A 191 15.26 3.32 -15.08
N SER A 192 15.56 2.13 -15.58
CA SER A 192 15.02 0.86 -15.05
C SER A 192 15.44 0.63 -13.59
N ARG A 193 16.70 0.92 -13.24
CA ARG A 193 17.18 0.86 -11.85
C ARG A 193 16.41 1.83 -10.95
N LEU A 194 16.25 3.08 -11.38
CA LEU A 194 15.52 4.10 -10.63
C LEU A 194 14.03 3.74 -10.47
N MET A 195 13.38 3.19 -11.51
CA MET A 195 12.00 2.70 -11.39
C MET A 195 11.88 1.62 -10.31
N LYS A 196 12.83 0.69 -10.25
CA LYS A 196 12.87 -0.36 -9.23
C LYS A 196 13.02 0.22 -7.83
N ILE A 197 14.00 1.11 -7.63
CA ILE A 197 14.21 1.79 -6.33
C ILE A 197 12.95 2.57 -5.93
N ASN A 198 12.32 3.29 -6.87
CA ASN A 198 11.11 4.05 -6.58
C ASN A 198 9.93 3.15 -6.18
N HIS A 199 9.78 2.00 -6.84
CA HIS A 199 8.79 1.00 -6.45
C HIS A 199 9.05 0.47 -5.04
N ASP A 200 10.29 0.10 -4.72
CA ASP A 200 10.68 -0.42 -3.41
C ASP A 200 10.46 0.63 -2.31
N LEU A 201 10.77 1.90 -2.57
CA LEU A 201 10.51 3.00 -1.64
C LEU A 201 9.01 3.23 -1.42
N ARG A 202 8.19 3.21 -2.48
CA ARG A 202 6.72 3.30 -2.34
C ARG A 202 6.17 2.14 -1.51
N HIS A 203 6.69 0.94 -1.71
CA HIS A 203 6.30 -0.22 -0.91
C HIS A 203 6.70 -0.04 0.56
N LYS A 204 7.93 0.41 0.84
CA LYS A 204 8.40 0.71 2.21
C LYS A 204 7.54 1.77 2.88
N ILE A 205 7.18 2.86 2.19
CA ILE A 205 6.27 3.89 2.69
C ILE A 205 4.92 3.28 3.05
N SER A 206 4.32 2.49 2.15
CA SER A 206 3.02 1.84 2.41
C SER A 206 3.05 0.93 3.65
N VAL A 207 4.12 0.17 3.84
CA VAL A 207 4.29 -0.69 5.03
C VAL A 207 4.43 0.15 6.30
N VAL A 208 5.25 1.21 6.28
CA VAL A 208 5.45 2.10 7.43
C VAL A 208 4.17 2.86 7.78
N GLU A 209 3.42 3.32 6.78
CA GLU A 209 2.11 3.96 6.98
C GLU A 209 1.10 3.00 7.61
N ALA A 210 1.05 1.74 7.17
CA ALA A 210 0.19 0.72 7.75
C ALA A 210 0.56 0.43 9.21
N GLN A 211 1.86 0.31 9.51
CA GLN A 211 2.36 0.17 10.89
C GLN A 211 2.00 1.38 11.75
N GLY A 212 2.13 2.60 11.23
CA GLY A 212 1.73 3.83 11.92
C GLY A 212 0.25 3.85 12.25
N LYS A 213 -0.62 3.49 11.30
CA LYS A 213 -2.07 3.39 11.52
C LYS A 213 -2.42 2.33 12.57
N ALA A 214 -1.76 1.17 12.55
CA ALA A 214 -1.97 0.12 13.55
C ALA A 214 -1.58 0.58 14.96
N LEU A 215 -0.43 1.27 15.10
CA LEU A 215 0.00 1.83 16.39
C LEU A 215 -0.95 2.91 16.91
N ILE A 216 -1.46 3.78 16.02
CA ILE A 216 -2.48 4.77 16.39
C ILE A 216 -3.75 4.07 16.87
N GLY A 217 -4.19 3.00 16.20
CA GLY A 217 -5.34 2.19 16.63
C GLY A 217 -5.13 1.60 18.03
N GLN A 218 -3.99 0.96 18.28
CA GLN A 218 -3.65 0.42 19.60
C GLN A 218 -3.60 1.50 20.69
N LYS A 219 -3.07 2.69 20.36
CA LYS A 219 -3.04 3.81 21.29
C LYS A 219 -4.47 4.24 21.67
N VAL A 220 -5.35 4.39 20.69
CA VAL A 220 -6.76 4.77 20.92
C VAL A 220 -7.49 3.72 21.76
N GLU A 221 -7.28 2.44 21.50
CA GLU A 221 -7.88 1.35 22.30
C GLU A 221 -7.40 1.39 23.76
N LEU A 222 -6.10 1.58 23.99
CA LEU A 222 -5.54 1.70 25.34
C LEU A 222 -6.04 2.97 26.06
N GLU A 223 -6.12 4.10 25.36
CA GLU A 223 -6.67 5.35 25.91
C GLU A 223 -8.14 5.20 26.28
N ALA A 224 -8.95 4.57 25.42
CA ALA A 224 -10.35 4.28 25.69
C ALA A 224 -10.51 3.33 26.90
N GLY A 225 -9.68 2.29 26.99
CA GLY A 225 -9.67 1.36 28.12
C GLY A 225 -9.29 2.05 29.44
N ALA A 226 -8.28 2.93 29.43
CA ALA A 226 -7.90 3.72 30.60
C ALA A 226 -9.02 4.69 31.02
N GLN A 227 -9.70 5.32 30.06
CA GLN A 227 -10.81 6.22 30.34
C GLN A 227 -12.01 5.48 30.94
N ALA A 228 -12.32 4.27 30.44
CA ALA A 228 -13.37 3.42 31.01
C ALA A 228 -13.04 3.02 32.48
N GLN A 229 -11.80 2.60 32.75
CA GLN A 229 -11.37 2.31 34.12
C GLN A 229 -11.44 3.53 35.03
N ALA A 230 -11.08 4.72 34.53
CA ALA A 230 -11.20 5.96 35.30
C ALA A 230 -12.66 6.29 35.68
N GLN A 231 -13.60 6.07 34.76
CA GLN A 231 -15.03 6.23 35.03
C GLN A 231 -15.52 5.22 36.07
N GLU A 232 -15.09 3.96 35.99
CA GLU A 232 -15.44 2.92 36.98
C GLU A 232 -14.89 3.27 38.37
N VAL A 233 -13.65 3.72 38.47
CA VAL A 233 -13.05 4.20 39.73
C VAL A 233 -13.83 5.39 40.29
N CYS A 234 -14.26 6.33 39.44
CA CYS A 234 -15.08 7.46 39.86
C CYS A 234 -16.43 6.98 40.43
N ALA A 235 -17.11 6.06 39.74
CA ALA A 235 -18.37 5.49 40.20
C ALA A 235 -18.23 4.74 41.54
N LEU A 236 -17.17 3.93 41.69
CA LEU A 236 -16.87 3.23 42.94
C LEU A 236 -16.58 4.21 44.07
N ARG A 237 -15.83 5.29 43.81
CA ARG A 237 -15.57 6.34 44.81
C ARG A 237 -16.88 7.01 45.26
N GLN A 238 -17.79 7.30 44.34
CA GLN A 238 -19.09 7.87 44.68
C GLN A 238 -19.91 6.91 45.56
N GLU A 239 -19.94 5.62 45.24
CA GLU A 239 -20.69 4.65 46.06
C GLU A 239 -20.05 4.46 47.44
N VAL A 240 -18.71 4.49 47.55
CA VAL A 240 -18.00 4.50 48.84
C VAL A 240 -18.40 5.72 49.67
N THR A 241 -18.46 6.92 49.07
CA THR A 241 -18.92 8.14 49.77
C THR A 241 -20.36 7.98 50.24
N ARG A 242 -21.26 7.50 49.37
CA ARG A 242 -22.66 7.26 49.71
C ARG A 242 -22.83 6.25 50.85
N LEU A 243 -22.06 5.18 50.84
CA LEU A 243 -22.07 4.18 51.93
C LEU A 243 -21.53 4.76 53.24
N ARG A 244 -20.49 5.62 53.20
CA ARG A 244 -19.98 6.32 54.38
C ARG A 244 -21.01 7.27 55.00
N GLU A 245 -21.74 8.02 54.17
CA GLU A 245 -22.83 8.89 54.63
C GLU A 245 -23.96 8.09 55.29
N ARG A 246 -24.33 6.94 54.70
CA ARG A 246 -25.31 6.03 55.30
C ARG A 246 -24.85 5.45 56.64
N LEU A 247 -23.54 5.18 56.79
CA LEU A 247 -22.96 4.67 58.04
C LEU A 247 -22.84 5.76 59.12
N HIS A 248 -22.55 7.02 58.73
CA HIS A 248 -22.53 8.18 59.64
C HIS A 248 -23.94 8.70 60.00
N GLY A 249 -24.99 8.20 59.35
CA GLY A 249 -26.38 8.50 59.66
C GLY A 249 -26.93 7.82 60.93
N GLU A 250 -26.15 7.03 61.66
CA GLU A 250 -26.54 6.56 63.00
C GLU A 250 -26.20 7.60 64.09
N PRO A 251 -27.18 8.09 64.86
CA PRO A 251 -26.96 9.13 65.86
C PRO A 251 -26.28 8.52 67.09
N THR A 252 -24.95 8.55 67.13
CA THR A 252 -24.22 8.39 68.39
C THR A 252 -23.99 9.79 68.97
N ALA A 253 -24.85 10.15 69.91
CA ALA A 253 -24.70 11.33 70.74
C ALA A 253 -23.42 11.22 71.58
N GLN A 254 -22.48 12.16 71.41
CA GLN A 254 -21.72 12.84 72.48
C GLN A 254 -20.73 13.86 71.88
N ARG A 255 -20.96 15.15 72.21
CA ARG A 255 -20.06 16.32 72.13
C ARG A 255 -19.01 16.26 73.26
N PRO A 256 -17.95 17.12 73.36
CA PRO A 256 -17.92 18.55 72.98
C PRO A 256 -16.62 19.18 72.41
N GLU A 257 -16.84 20.26 71.64
CA GLU A 257 -16.14 21.57 71.51
C GLU A 257 -14.61 21.73 71.68
N GLU A 258 -13.99 22.36 70.66
CA GLU A 258 -13.06 23.52 70.73
C GLU A 258 -13.06 24.20 69.32
N LEU A 259 -13.75 25.33 69.11
CA LEU A 259 -13.27 26.75 69.10
C LEU A 259 -12.00 26.97 68.23
N LEU A 260 -11.80 27.92 67.29
CA LEU A 260 -12.49 29.13 66.80
C LEU A 260 -11.64 29.74 65.60
N VAL A 261 -12.25 29.91 64.41
CA VAL A 261 -12.14 31.02 63.39
C VAL A 261 -10.80 31.31 62.58
N PRO A 262 -10.76 32.18 61.53
CA PRO A 262 -10.92 31.89 60.07
C PRO A 262 -9.78 32.42 59.14
N GLN A 263 -9.69 32.02 57.85
CA GLN A 263 -9.19 32.90 56.75
C GLN A 263 -9.56 32.40 55.33
N PRO A 264 -9.59 33.29 54.30
CA PRO A 264 -10.30 33.14 53.00
C PRO A 264 -9.51 32.34 51.94
N PRO A 265 -10.13 31.96 50.80
CA PRO A 265 -9.49 31.06 49.84
C PRO A 265 -8.45 31.82 48.99
N SER A 266 -7.25 31.26 48.87
CA SER A 266 -6.25 31.72 47.91
C SER A 266 -5.81 30.55 47.00
N PRO A 267 -5.69 30.76 45.69
CA PRO A 267 -5.57 29.70 44.69
C PRO A 267 -4.10 29.32 44.49
N ALA A 268 -3.68 28.19 45.04
CA ALA A 268 -2.40 27.56 44.68
C ALA A 268 -2.36 26.11 45.21
N GLU A 269 -3.21 25.23 44.65
CA GLU A 269 -2.97 23.78 44.69
C GLU A 269 -2.27 23.35 43.39
N GLU A 270 -1.14 23.95 43.08
CA GLU A 270 -0.22 23.47 42.06
C GLU A 270 1.20 23.77 42.51
N ALA A 271 1.78 22.90 43.35
CA ALA A 271 3.20 22.54 43.35
C ALA A 271 3.61 21.85 44.66
N MET A 272 4.03 20.60 44.51
CA MET A 272 5.13 19.94 45.25
C MET A 272 4.78 19.22 46.56
N CYS A 273 4.92 17.91 46.45
CA CYS A 273 5.17 16.86 47.44
C CYS A 273 6.00 17.30 48.66
N GLU A 274 5.83 16.63 49.81
CA GLU A 274 6.92 15.89 50.47
C GLU A 274 6.41 14.91 51.54
N GLU A 275 6.77 13.64 51.32
CA GLU A 275 7.38 12.73 52.30
C GLU A 275 6.56 12.25 53.52
N GLU A 276 6.02 11.04 53.35
CA GLU A 276 5.75 10.12 54.46
C GLU A 276 7.09 9.68 55.07
N SER A 277 7.47 10.33 56.16
CA SER A 277 8.65 10.02 56.97
C SER A 277 8.50 8.65 57.64
N GLY A 278 9.02 7.62 56.98
CA GLY A 278 9.22 6.29 57.54
C GLY A 278 10.61 5.79 57.18
N GLY A 279 11.48 5.62 58.18
CA GLY A 279 12.93 5.49 58.04
C GLY A 279 13.43 4.53 56.96
N VAL A 280 14.44 4.97 56.21
CA VAL A 280 15.11 4.17 55.18
C VAL A 280 16.62 4.16 55.43
N ASP A 281 17.18 2.95 55.50
CA ASP A 281 18.60 2.66 55.71
C ASP A 281 19.47 3.28 54.59
N PRO A 282 20.47 4.13 54.91
CA PRO A 282 21.33 4.78 53.92
C PRO A 282 22.26 3.83 53.14
N LYS A 283 22.24 2.51 53.38
CA LYS A 283 23.08 1.51 52.66
C LYS A 283 22.31 0.48 51.83
N ASP A 284 21.01 0.64 51.59
CA ASP A 284 20.23 -0.29 50.76
C ASP A 284 20.70 -0.28 49.28
N PRO A 285 21.23 -1.40 48.74
CA PRO A 285 21.64 -1.51 47.34
C PRO A 285 20.48 -1.36 46.34
N ASN A 286 19.23 -1.60 46.78
CA ASN A 286 18.03 -1.55 45.96
C ASN A 286 17.27 -0.23 46.08
N ARG A 287 17.78 0.75 46.85
CA ARG A 287 17.20 2.09 46.90
C ARG A 287 17.23 2.70 45.49
N PRO A 288 16.10 3.21 44.97
CA PRO A 288 16.08 3.94 43.71
C PRO A 288 17.08 5.10 43.80
N ARG A 289 18.17 5.02 43.03
CA ARG A 289 19.23 6.04 43.02
C ARG A 289 18.84 7.31 42.29
N PHE A 290 17.73 7.23 41.55
CA PHE A 290 17.19 8.28 40.71
C PHE A 290 15.74 8.51 41.10
N THR A 291 15.31 9.76 41.03
CA THR A 291 13.89 10.10 41.15
C THR A 291 13.12 9.57 39.93
N LEU A 292 11.80 9.36 40.06
CA LEU A 292 10.97 8.93 38.93
C LEU A 292 11.02 9.94 37.76
N GLN A 293 11.23 11.22 38.08
CA GLN A 293 11.40 12.28 37.10
C GLN A 293 12.72 12.13 36.34
N GLU A 294 13.84 11.94 37.05
CA GLU A 294 15.15 11.68 36.43
C GLU A 294 15.13 10.43 35.55
N LEU A 295 14.43 9.37 35.98
CA LEU A 295 14.27 8.17 35.15
C LEU A 295 13.47 8.46 33.88
N ARG A 296 12.40 9.25 33.97
CA ARG A 296 11.59 9.64 32.81
C ARG A 296 12.39 10.49 31.82
N ASP A 297 13.21 11.40 32.33
CA ASP A 297 14.07 12.28 31.54
C ASP A 297 15.18 11.48 30.84
N VAL A 298 15.86 10.58 31.56
CA VAL A 298 16.86 9.66 30.97
C VAL A 298 16.23 8.73 29.93
N LEU A 299 15.00 8.28 30.13
CA LEU A 299 14.28 7.48 29.15
C LEU A 299 13.93 8.28 27.89
N HIS A 300 13.54 9.54 28.04
CA HIS A 300 13.31 10.45 26.91
C HIS A 300 14.59 10.71 26.15
N GLU A 301 15.66 11.13 26.81
CA GLU A 301 16.97 11.37 26.19
C GLU A 301 17.50 10.10 25.49
N ARG A 302 17.36 8.93 26.13
CA ARG A 302 17.75 7.65 25.52
C ARG A 302 16.93 7.35 24.27
N ASN A 303 15.64 7.64 24.26
CA ASN A 303 14.79 7.42 23.09
C ASN A 303 15.12 8.43 21.97
N GLU A 304 15.41 9.68 22.29
CA GLU A 304 15.87 10.68 21.32
C GLU A 304 17.23 10.31 20.70
N LEU A 305 18.18 9.89 21.54
CA LEU A 305 19.48 9.42 21.08
C LEU A 305 19.34 8.17 20.20
N LYS A 306 18.42 7.26 20.54
CA LYS A 306 18.13 6.09 19.71
C LYS A 306 17.59 6.47 18.33
N ALA A 307 16.72 7.49 18.25
CA ALA A 307 16.24 8.02 16.98
C ALA A 307 17.37 8.67 16.16
N LYS A 308 18.24 9.47 16.80
CA LYS A 308 19.41 10.07 16.15
C LYS A 308 20.41 9.03 15.65
N VAL A 309 20.68 7.99 16.43
CA VAL A 309 21.55 6.87 16.02
C VAL A 309 20.95 6.13 14.84
N PHE A 310 19.64 5.91 14.82
CA PHE A 310 18.96 5.27 13.68
C PHE A 310 19.14 6.09 12.39
N LEU A 311 18.92 7.41 12.44
CA LEU A 311 19.12 8.30 11.28
C LEU A 311 20.57 8.33 10.81
N LEU A 312 21.53 8.49 11.74
CA LEU A 312 22.95 8.47 11.41
C LEU A 312 23.39 7.12 10.82
N GLN A 313 22.78 6.02 11.27
CA GLN A 313 23.08 4.70 10.75
C GLN A 313 22.51 4.51 9.34
N GLU A 314 21.35 5.09 9.03
CA GLU A 314 20.79 5.16 7.68
C GLU A 314 21.67 6.01 6.75
N GLU A 315 22.13 7.18 7.19
CA GLU A 315 23.08 8.03 6.45
C GLU A 315 24.41 7.31 6.21
N LEU A 316 24.98 6.65 7.22
CA LEU A 316 26.20 5.87 7.05
C LEU A 316 26.02 4.70 6.08
N THR A 317 24.87 4.04 6.06
CA THR A 317 24.59 3.01 5.05
C THR A 317 24.42 3.60 3.65
N TYR A 318 23.85 4.80 3.54
CA TYR A 318 23.73 5.51 2.27
C TYR A 318 25.11 5.84 1.71
N TYR A 319 25.98 6.51 2.47
CA TYR A 319 27.32 6.88 2.02
C TYR A 319 28.23 5.66 1.80
N LYS A 320 28.13 4.60 2.60
CA LYS A 320 28.86 3.35 2.32
C LYS A 320 28.41 2.67 1.03
N SER A 321 27.16 2.86 0.62
CA SER A 321 26.68 2.32 -0.66
C SER A 321 27.17 3.17 -1.82
N ASP A 322 27.24 4.50 -1.62
CA ASP A 322 27.75 5.48 -2.58
C ASP A 322 29.27 5.34 -2.81
N GLU A 323 30.07 5.14 -1.76
CA GLU A 323 31.52 4.89 -1.88
C GLU A 323 31.85 3.58 -2.62
N VAL A 324 31.01 2.54 -2.46
CA VAL A 324 31.18 1.25 -3.16
C VAL A 324 30.81 1.37 -4.64
N ASP A 325 29.92 2.29 -5.01
CA ASP A 325 29.59 2.60 -6.40
C ASP A 325 30.65 3.51 -7.06
N ASP A 326 31.28 4.42 -6.32
CA ASP A 326 32.38 5.28 -6.82
C ASP A 326 33.71 4.52 -7.03
N ASP A 327 34.04 3.53 -6.19
CA ASP A 327 35.21 2.66 -6.37
C ASP A 327 35.10 1.74 -7.62
N ILE A 328 33.90 1.56 -8.16
CA ILE A 328 33.66 0.81 -9.42
C ILE A 328 33.80 1.74 -10.65
N ALA A 329 33.82 3.07 -10.47
CA ALA A 329 33.72 4.06 -11.54
C ALA A 329 35.03 4.77 -11.94
N THR A 330 36.19 4.45 -11.33
CA THR A 330 37.47 5.12 -11.66
C THR A 330 38.50 4.18 -12.32
N PRO A 331 38.70 4.25 -13.66
CA PRO A 331 39.91 3.75 -14.30
C PRO A 331 40.91 4.91 -14.47
N SER A 332 42.01 4.90 -13.69
CA SER A 332 43.20 5.71 -14.01
C SER A 332 44.27 4.84 -14.69
N PRO A 333 45.04 5.37 -15.67
CA PRO A 333 46.00 4.58 -16.43
C PRO A 333 47.43 4.76 -15.91
N SER A 334 48.15 3.66 -15.66
CA SER A 334 49.59 3.47 -15.99
C SER A 334 50.19 2.21 -15.32
N PRO A 335 51.32 1.67 -15.84
CA PRO A 335 51.56 0.23 -15.89
C PRO A 335 52.61 -0.27 -14.88
N SER A 336 52.55 -1.60 -14.61
CA SER A 336 53.64 -2.53 -14.23
C SER A 336 53.35 -3.38 -12.98
N PRO A 337 53.93 -4.60 -12.91
CA PRO A 337 53.19 -5.78 -12.45
C PRO A 337 53.70 -6.31 -11.12
N GLU A 338 52.80 -6.57 -10.17
CA GLU A 338 53.14 -7.45 -9.04
C GLU A 338 52.00 -8.43 -8.72
N LEU A 339 52.41 -9.69 -8.76
CA LEU A 339 51.71 -10.91 -8.39
C LEU A 339 50.91 -10.76 -7.10
N ARG A 340 49.57 -10.79 -7.20
CA ARG A 340 48.72 -11.30 -6.12
C ARG A 340 47.60 -12.16 -6.67
N THR A 341 47.71 -13.45 -6.32
CA THR A 341 46.78 -14.55 -6.51
C THR A 341 45.32 -14.15 -6.32
N ARG A 342 44.51 -14.22 -7.39
CA ARG A 342 43.05 -14.19 -7.30
C ARG A 342 42.44 -15.23 -8.22
N SER A 343 42.36 -16.46 -7.72
CA SER A 343 41.37 -17.43 -8.16
C SER A 343 40.00 -16.98 -7.64
N ARG A 344 39.27 -16.22 -8.45
CA ARG A 344 37.82 -16.07 -8.32
C ARG A 344 37.25 -16.28 -9.71
N SER A 345 36.79 -17.51 -9.96
CA SER A 345 35.99 -17.87 -11.12
C SER A 345 34.81 -16.92 -11.21
N SER A 346 34.63 -16.30 -12.38
CA SER A 346 33.44 -15.55 -12.73
C SER A 346 32.25 -16.51 -12.75
N ALA A 347 31.39 -16.42 -11.74
CA ALA A 347 30.10 -17.10 -11.75
C ALA A 347 29.22 -16.43 -12.81
N GLN A 348 29.15 -17.05 -13.99
CA GLN A 348 28.05 -16.86 -14.93
C GLN A 348 26.73 -17.08 -14.16
N PRO A 349 25.67 -16.29 -14.40
CA PRO A 349 24.39 -16.50 -13.71
C PRO A 349 23.89 -17.90 -14.04
N GLU A 350 23.89 -18.77 -13.03
CA GLU A 350 23.47 -20.15 -13.20
C GLU A 350 22.01 -20.17 -13.67
N SER A 351 21.78 -20.80 -14.82
CA SER A 351 20.43 -21.04 -15.37
C SER A 351 19.47 -21.44 -14.25
N GLY A 352 18.30 -20.81 -14.19
CA GLY A 352 17.30 -21.09 -13.16
C GLY A 352 16.93 -22.58 -13.05
N ILE A 353 17.10 -23.32 -14.14
CA ILE A 353 16.92 -24.78 -14.21
C ILE A 353 18.03 -25.50 -13.43
N LYS A 354 19.29 -25.07 -13.51
CA LYS A 354 20.38 -25.63 -12.71
C LYS A 354 20.14 -25.42 -11.21
N ARG A 355 19.76 -24.20 -10.79
CA ARG A 355 19.40 -23.97 -9.37
C ARG A 355 18.27 -24.87 -8.91
N LEU A 356 17.20 -25.00 -9.69
CA LEU A 356 16.07 -25.83 -9.30
C LEU A 356 16.50 -27.30 -9.11
N ILE A 357 17.32 -27.82 -10.04
CA ILE A 357 17.81 -29.19 -9.99
C ILE A 357 18.74 -29.38 -8.78
N PHE A 358 19.75 -28.54 -8.58
CA PHE A 358 20.78 -28.74 -7.55
C PHE A 358 20.35 -28.33 -6.14
N THR A 359 19.46 -27.33 -6.00
CA THR A 359 19.07 -26.80 -4.69
C THR A 359 17.79 -27.43 -4.15
N ALA A 360 16.84 -27.81 -5.02
CA ALA A 360 15.55 -28.35 -4.58
C ALA A 360 15.40 -29.85 -4.90
N ILE A 361 15.67 -30.26 -6.13
CA ILE A 361 15.38 -31.63 -6.58
C ILE A 361 16.46 -32.61 -6.06
N MET A 362 17.73 -32.27 -6.16
CA MET A 362 18.85 -33.17 -5.80
C MET A 362 18.84 -33.59 -4.32
N PRO A 363 18.61 -32.68 -3.34
CA PRO A 363 18.49 -33.07 -1.94
C PRO A 363 17.28 -33.97 -1.66
N MET A 364 16.15 -33.75 -2.35
CA MET A 364 14.95 -34.57 -2.21
C MET A 364 15.13 -35.98 -2.79
N VAL A 365 15.85 -36.11 -3.92
CA VAL A 365 16.25 -37.40 -4.49
C VAL A 365 17.22 -38.12 -3.57
N ALA A 366 18.23 -37.43 -3.02
CA ALA A 366 19.19 -38.00 -2.07
C ALA A 366 18.53 -38.44 -0.75
N ALA A 367 17.48 -37.72 -0.31
CA ALA A 367 16.68 -38.07 0.86
C ALA A 367 15.65 -39.19 0.61
N GLY A 368 15.57 -39.74 -0.60
CA GLY A 368 14.64 -40.82 -0.95
C GLY A 368 13.16 -40.41 -0.94
N LEU A 369 12.88 -39.11 -0.97
CA LEU A 369 11.52 -38.55 -0.86
C LEU A 369 10.78 -38.53 -2.21
N ILE A 370 11.46 -38.86 -3.31
CA ILE A 370 10.86 -38.95 -4.64
C ILE A 370 10.92 -40.43 -5.07
N PRO A 371 9.77 -41.14 -5.12
CA PRO A 371 9.73 -42.54 -5.56
C PRO A 371 10.13 -42.65 -7.04
N ASP A 372 10.67 -43.82 -7.43
CA ASP A 372 11.41 -44.08 -8.68
C ASP A 372 10.71 -43.63 -9.97
N ASP A 373 10.86 -42.34 -10.30
CA ASP A 373 10.49 -41.78 -11.58
C ASP A 373 11.64 -41.98 -12.59
N PRO A 374 11.42 -42.69 -13.72
CA PRO A 374 12.45 -42.92 -14.73
C PRO A 374 13.01 -41.64 -15.35
N THR A 375 12.34 -40.50 -15.23
CA THR A 375 12.82 -39.20 -15.73
C THR A 375 14.00 -38.63 -14.94
N LEU A 376 14.28 -39.12 -13.72
CA LEU A 376 15.37 -38.63 -12.85
C LEU A 376 16.68 -39.44 -12.98
N GLN A 377 16.72 -40.46 -13.82
CA GLN A 377 17.93 -41.26 -14.06
C GLN A 377 19.16 -40.46 -14.53
N PRO A 378 19.05 -39.45 -15.42
CA PRO A 378 20.19 -38.64 -15.83
C PRO A 378 20.86 -37.90 -14.66
N ILE A 379 20.05 -37.47 -13.67
CA ILE A 379 20.52 -36.75 -12.48
C ILE A 379 21.25 -37.69 -11.52
N ARG A 380 20.78 -38.93 -11.35
CA ARG A 380 21.50 -39.95 -10.55
C ARG A 380 22.86 -40.34 -11.17
N ARG A 381 22.97 -40.39 -12.51
CA ARG A 381 24.27 -40.68 -13.18
C ARG A 381 25.31 -39.58 -12.95
N LEU A 382 24.87 -38.32 -12.84
CA LEU A 382 25.74 -37.19 -12.49
C LEU A 382 26.35 -37.32 -11.09
N MET A 383 25.65 -37.98 -10.15
CA MET A 383 26.16 -38.24 -8.80
C MET A 383 27.24 -39.33 -8.71
N SER A 384 27.38 -40.22 -9.70
CA SER A 384 28.43 -41.26 -9.67
C SER A 384 29.75 -40.80 -10.31
N LEU A 385 29.82 -39.55 -10.78
CA LEU A 385 30.96 -38.96 -11.49
C LEU A 385 31.67 -37.86 -10.67
N VAL A 386 31.22 -37.64 -9.43
CA VAL A 386 31.91 -36.86 -8.37
C VAL A 386 32.30 -37.85 -7.28
#